data_AF-A0A392RJV6-F1
#
_entry.id   AF-A0A392RJV6-F1
#
_cell.length_a   1.000
_cell.length_b   1.000
_cell.length_c   1.000
_cell.angle_alpha   90.00
_cell.angle_beta   90.00
_cell.angle_gamma   90.00
#
_symmetry.space_group_name_H-M   'P 1'
#
loop_
_entity.id
_entity.type
_entity.pdbx_description
1 polymer ?
#
loop_
_entity_poly.entity_id
_entity_poly.type
_entity_poly.pdbx_seq_one_letter_code
_entity_poly.pdbx_strand_id
1 'polypeptide(L)'
;MVLKIEVMGKFKGKSNDIHPFSHLAPLPGIQYHSSEDFIYFESTKVAYSQLWEALEDDSISIIGVHGMCGCGKTTLVTEVGKEAEKLKMFDK
;
A
#
# COMPACT_ATOMS: atom_id res chain seq x y z
N MET A 1 -21.75 29.41 -27.15
CA MET A 1 -21.25 28.17 -26.52
C MET A 1 -20.83 27.11 -27.55
N VAL A 2 -21.53 27.00 -28.68
CA VAL A 2 -21.26 26.02 -29.76
C VAL A 2 -19.88 26.22 -30.43
N LEU A 3 -19.46 27.48 -30.64
CA LEU A 3 -18.18 27.81 -31.31
C LEU A 3 -16.92 27.34 -30.55
N LYS A 4 -17.00 27.17 -29.22
CA LYS A 4 -15.83 26.78 -28.39
C LYS A 4 -15.50 25.28 -28.55
N ILE A 5 -16.54 24.46 -28.76
CA ILE A 5 -16.42 23.01 -28.98
C ILE A 5 -15.78 22.73 -30.36
N GLU A 6 -16.16 23.50 -31.38
CA GLU A 6 -15.63 23.35 -32.73
C GLU A 6 -14.14 23.73 -32.83
N VAL A 7 -13.69 24.72 -32.06
CA VAL A 7 -12.27 25.11 -31.95
C VAL A 7 -11.43 24.04 -31.25
N MET A 8 -11.97 23.38 -30.22
CA MET A 8 -11.30 22.23 -29.55
C MET A 8 -11.22 20.99 -30.43
N GLY A 9 -12.17 20.79 -31.36
CA GLY A 9 -12.14 19.70 -32.33
C GLY A 9 -11.01 19.80 -33.38
N LYS A 10 -10.38 20.97 -33.54
CA LYS A 10 -9.32 21.20 -34.55
C LYS A 10 -7.92 20.78 -34.10
N PHE A 11 -7.73 20.37 -32.85
CA PHE A 11 -6.43 19.89 -32.35
C PHE A 11 -6.35 18.36 -32.31
N LYS A 12 -6.68 17.70 -33.43
CA LYS A 12 -6.42 16.27 -33.60
C LYS A 12 -5.03 16.11 -34.21
N GLY A 13 -4.02 16.23 -33.36
CA GLY A 13 -2.63 15.94 -33.73
C GLY A 13 -2.53 14.51 -34.28
N LYS A 14 -1.84 14.34 -35.42
CA LYS A 14 -1.33 13.04 -35.83
C LYS A 14 -0.26 12.65 -34.83
N SER A 15 -0.60 11.83 -33.85
CA SER A 15 0.38 11.42 -32.86
C SER A 15 0.14 9.97 -32.52
N ASN A 16 0.66 9.11 -33.39
CA ASN A 16 0.89 7.70 -33.06
C ASN A 16 2.07 7.55 -32.07
N ASP A 17 2.74 8.66 -31.71
CA ASP A 17 3.95 8.73 -30.88
C ASP A 17 3.73 9.44 -29.53
N ILE A 18 2.49 9.53 -29.02
CA ILE A 18 2.30 9.99 -27.63
C ILE A 18 2.68 8.85 -26.69
N HIS A 19 3.96 8.80 -26.32
CA HIS A 19 4.37 8.01 -25.16
C HIS A 19 3.81 8.66 -23.88
N PRO A 20 3.31 7.86 -22.91
CA PRO A 20 2.94 8.38 -21.61
C PRO A 20 4.11 9.14 -20.99
N PHE A 21 3.98 10.45 -20.82
CA PHE A 21 5.04 11.32 -20.29
C PHE A 21 5.12 11.27 -18.75
N SER A 22 4.18 10.57 -18.13
CA SER A 22 4.05 10.45 -16.69
C SER A 22 4.03 8.97 -16.31
N HIS A 23 5.04 8.56 -15.53
CA HIS A 23 5.04 7.32 -14.79
C HIS A 23 4.91 7.67 -13.31
N LEU A 24 4.20 6.86 -12.53
CA LEU A 24 4.23 7.00 -11.07
C LEU A 24 5.69 6.84 -10.62
N ALA A 25 6.16 7.75 -9.78
CA ALA A 25 7.42 7.52 -9.08
C ALA A 25 7.26 6.20 -8.31
N PRO A 26 8.26 5.28 -8.37
CA PRO A 26 8.25 4.10 -7.52
C PRO A 26 8.00 4.54 -6.09
N LEU A 27 7.07 3.88 -5.41
CA LEU A 27 6.83 4.19 -4.01
C LEU A 27 8.16 4.00 -3.26
N PRO A 28 8.60 4.98 -2.45
CA PRO A 28 9.72 4.73 -1.56
C PRO A 28 9.35 3.51 -0.72
N GLY A 29 10.16 2.45 -0.83
CA GLY A 29 9.89 1.20 -0.13
C GLY A 29 9.75 1.43 1.37
N ILE A 30 8.95 0.59 2.03
CA ILE A 30 8.76 0.67 3.48
C ILE A 30 10.04 0.17 4.15
N GLN A 31 10.66 1.01 4.98
CA GLN A 31 11.78 0.58 5.83
C GLN A 31 11.25 0.15 7.20
N TYR A 32 11.35 -1.14 7.50
CA TYR A 32 10.94 -1.69 8.79
C TYR A 32 12.12 -1.69 9.78
N HIS A 33 12.22 -0.62 10.58
CA HIS A 33 13.17 -0.57 11.70
C HIS A 33 12.54 -1.25 12.93
N SER A 34 13.05 -2.41 13.33
CA SER A 34 12.70 -3.04 14.62
C SER A 34 13.88 -3.80 15.20
N SER A 35 13.87 -4.06 16.51
CA SER A 35 14.90 -4.87 17.18
C SER A 35 14.80 -6.33 16.76
N GLU A 36 15.93 -7.04 16.72
CA GLU A 36 15.98 -8.46 16.32
C GLU A 36 15.11 -9.39 17.21
N ASP A 37 14.83 -8.97 18.45
CA ASP A 37 14.12 -9.79 19.46
C ASP A 37 12.65 -9.34 19.68
N PHE A 38 11.84 -9.24 18.62
CA PHE A 38 10.41 -8.99 18.83
C PHE A 38 9.73 -10.20 19.47
N ILE A 39 9.07 -9.97 20.60
CA ILE A 39 8.27 -10.98 21.29
C ILE A 39 6.80 -10.66 21.13
N TYR A 40 6.06 -11.58 20.51
CA TYR A 40 4.60 -11.50 20.48
C TYR A 40 4.05 -11.65 21.90
N PHE A 41 3.39 -10.61 22.39
CA PHE A 41 2.61 -10.73 23.62
C PHE A 41 1.43 -11.68 23.37
N GLU A 42 1.11 -12.54 24.33
CA GLU A 42 -0.05 -13.43 24.26
C GLU A 42 -1.34 -12.66 23.96
N SER A 43 -1.48 -11.46 24.51
CA SER A 43 -2.62 -10.56 24.28
C SER A 43 -2.76 -10.09 22.83
N THR A 44 -1.68 -10.14 22.03
CA THR A 44 -1.64 -9.66 20.65
C THR A 44 -1.76 -10.76 19.61
N LYS A 45 -1.74 -12.04 20.01
CA LYS A 45 -1.83 -13.17 19.07
C LYS A 45 -3.10 -13.15 18.21
N VAL A 46 -4.25 -12.85 18.83
CA VAL A 46 -5.52 -12.77 18.10
C VAL A 46 -5.49 -11.64 17.06
N ALA A 47 -4.98 -10.47 17.46
CA ALA A 47 -4.85 -9.33 16.54
C ALA A 47 -3.86 -9.62 15.40
N TYR A 48 -2.78 -10.34 15.69
CA TYR A 48 -1.84 -10.81 14.67
C TYR A 48 -2.52 -11.73 13.66
N SER A 49 -3.21 -12.78 14.12
CA SER A 49 -3.90 -13.73 13.24
C SER A 49 -4.94 -13.03 12.37
N GLN A 50 -5.74 -12.14 12.95
CA GLN A 50 -6.73 -11.36 12.20
C GLN A 50 -6.07 -10.44 11.15
N LEU A 51 -4.95 -9.81 11.50
CA LEU A 51 -4.21 -8.96 10.58
C LEU A 51 -3.59 -9.78 9.44
N TRP A 52 -3.10 -10.99 9.73
CA TRP A 52 -2.55 -11.92 8.75
C TRP A 52 -3.63 -12.44 7.78
N GLU A 53 -4.76 -12.90 8.32
CA GLU A 53 -5.90 -13.36 7.52
C GLU A 53 -6.43 -12.25 6.61
N ALA A 54 -6.54 -11.01 7.12
CA ALA A 54 -6.96 -9.87 6.32
C ALA A 54 -5.93 -9.47 5.26
N LEU A 55 -4.64 -9.79 5.46
CA LEU A 55 -3.58 -9.51 4.51
C LEU A 55 -3.58 -10.51 3.34
N GLU A 56 -4.00 -11.75 3.58
CA GLU A 56 -4.15 -12.80 2.57
C GLU A 56 -5.43 -12.68 1.72
N ASP A 57 -6.37 -11.83 2.13
CA ASP A 57 -7.63 -11.60 1.41
C ASP A 57 -7.47 -10.52 0.33
N ASP A 58 -7.35 -10.96 -0.93
CA ASP A 58 -7.24 -10.08 -2.11
C ASP A 58 -8.43 -9.12 -2.31
N SER A 59 -9.56 -9.33 -1.63
CA SER A 59 -10.70 -8.40 -1.67
C SER A 59 -10.51 -7.17 -0.77
N ILE A 60 -9.54 -7.21 0.14
CA ILE A 60 -9.25 -6.14 1.10
C ILE A 60 -8.11 -5.26 0.57
N SER A 61 -8.41 -3.98 0.33
CA SER A 61 -7.40 -3.02 -0.14
C SER A 61 -6.72 -2.22 0.98
N ILE A 62 -7.36 -2.09 2.15
CA ILE A 62 -6.87 -1.28 3.28
C ILE A 62 -7.22 -1.96 4.59
N ILE A 63 -6.22 -2.09 5.48
CA ILE A 63 -6.39 -2.59 6.84
C ILE A 63 -6.03 -1.49 7.85
N GLY A 64 -6.93 -1.22 8.80
CA GLY A 64 -6.73 -0.25 9.87
C GLY A 64 -6.57 -0.93 11.23
N VAL A 65 -5.52 -0.58 11.99
CA VAL A 65 -5.29 -1.08 13.35
C VAL A 65 -5.54 0.04 14.37
N HIS A 66 -6.47 -0.16 15.30
CA HIS A 66 -6.87 0.85 16.29
C HIS A 66 -6.73 0.36 17.74
N GLY A 67 -6.77 1.28 18.71
CA GLY A 67 -6.60 0.99 20.14
C GLY A 67 -5.90 2.11 20.92
N MET A 68 -5.78 1.97 22.23
CA MET A 68 -5.16 2.97 23.12
C MET A 68 -3.70 3.27 22.73
N CYS A 69 -3.21 4.46 23.09
CA CYS A 69 -1.81 4.83 22.91
C CYS A 69 -0.90 3.85 23.68
N GLY A 70 0.28 3.52 23.14
CA GLY A 70 1.23 2.63 23.82
C GLY A 70 0.95 1.13 23.75
N CYS A 71 -0.20 0.68 23.23
CA CYS A 71 -0.51 -0.76 23.09
C CYS A 71 0.29 -1.51 22.01
N GLY A 72 1.28 -0.88 21.38
CA GLY A 72 2.14 -1.55 20.40
C GLY A 72 1.55 -1.75 18.99
N LYS A 73 0.52 -0.98 18.61
CA LYS A 73 -0.12 -1.08 17.27
C LYS A 73 0.87 -0.94 16.11
N THR A 74 1.69 0.12 16.16
CA THR A 74 2.72 0.36 15.15
C THR A 74 3.73 -0.79 15.13
N THR A 75 4.11 -1.30 16.30
CA THR A 75 5.02 -2.44 16.40
C THR A 75 4.42 -3.69 15.74
N LEU A 76 3.15 -4.01 16.03
CA LEU A 76 2.48 -5.17 15.43
C LEU A 76 2.43 -5.08 13.90
N VAL A 77 2.06 -3.91 13.36
CA VAL A 77 1.99 -3.68 11.90
C VAL A 77 3.38 -3.76 11.26
N THR A 78 4.40 -3.22 11.93
CA THR A 78 5.79 -3.33 11.47
C THR A 78 6.25 -4.79 11.38
N GLU A 79 5.95 -5.61 12.38
CA GLU A 79 6.37 -7.02 12.41
C GLU A 79 5.62 -7.86 11.37
N VAL A 80 4.31 -7.68 11.22
CA VAL A 80 3.56 -8.32 10.14
C VAL A 80 4.11 -7.92 8.76
N GLY A 81 4.42 -6.64 8.57
CA GLY A 81 5.01 -6.15 7.32
C GLY A 81 6.37 -6.79 7.02
N LYS A 82 7.21 -6.99 8.04
CA LYS A 82 8.49 -7.72 7.91
C LYS A 82 8.29 -9.16 7.47
N GLU A 83 7.37 -9.88 8.10
CA GLU A 83 7.07 -11.26 7.72
C GLU A 83 6.51 -11.35 6.30
N ALA A 84 5.61 -10.44 5.92
CA ALA A 84 5.07 -10.37 4.56
C ALA A 84 6.16 -10.08 3.51
N GLU A 85 7.13 -9.20 3.81
CA GLU A 85 8.28 -8.94 2.95
C GLU A 85 9.19 -10.18 2.82
N LYS A 86 9.48 -10.87 3.94
CA LYS A 86 10.27 -12.12 3.93
C LYS A 86 9.62 -13.19 3.06
N LEU A 87 8.30 -13.31 3.12
CA LEU A 87 7.53 -14.25 2.29
C LEU A 87 7.32 -13.76 0.86
N LYS A 88 7.71 -12.52 0.53
CA LYS A 88 7.50 -11.89 -0.78
C LYS A 88 6.03 -11.94 -1.22
N MET A 89 5.13 -11.60 -0.29
CA MET A 89 3.67 -11.61 -0.57
C MET A 89 3.25 -10.58 -1.61
N PHE A 90 4.06 -9.54 -1.82
CA PHE A 90 3.76 -8.44 -2.74
C PHE A 90 4.90 -8.21 -3.73
N ASP A 91 4.54 -7.79 -4.94
CA ASP A 91 5.49 -7.31 -5.93
C ASP A 91 6.19 -6.03 -5.44
N LYS A 92 7.43 -5.84 -5.89
CA LYS A 92 8.32 -4.77 -5.43
C LYS A 92 8.27 -3.53 -6.32
#